data_AF-A0A9R1X661-F1
#
_entry.id   AF-A0A9R1X661-F1
#
_cell.length_a   1.000
_cell.length_b   1.000
_cell.length_c   1.000
_cell.angle_alpha   90.00
_cell.angle_beta   90.00
_cell.angle_gamma   90.00
#
_symmetry.space_group_name_H-M   'P 1'
#
loop_
_entity.id
_entity.type
_entity.pdbx_description
1 polymer ?
#
loop_
_entity_poly.entity_id
_entity_poly.type
_entity_poly.pdbx_seq_one_letter_code
_entity_poly.pdbx_strand_id
1 'polypeptide(L)'
;MPKAFSSAKGYFSSSAFCLTIVILNVQDDLDNITCFLILAREPIIPGIDKPQKTSIVFTFEEGPRVLFNALAVFALRDINLSKVTFSTTAFYLSR
;
A
#
# COMPACT_ATOMS: atom_id res chain seq x y z
N MET A 1 8.47 -1.26 44.79
CA MET A 1 7.23 -1.39 44.00
C MET A 1 7.64 -1.53 42.53
N PRO A 2 7.44 -2.66 41.84
CA PRO A 2 7.72 -2.73 40.41
C PRO A 2 6.73 -1.81 39.68
N LYS A 3 7.23 -0.99 38.74
CA LYS A 3 6.37 -0.14 37.92
C LYS A 3 5.58 -1.02 36.96
N ALA A 4 4.25 -0.91 36.96
CA ALA A 4 3.44 -1.52 35.92
C ALA A 4 3.75 -0.82 34.58
N PHE A 5 4.01 -1.60 33.53
CA PHE A 5 4.28 -1.12 32.18
C PHE A 5 3.17 -1.61 31.24
N SER A 6 2.62 -0.71 30.42
CA SER A 6 1.58 -1.02 29.42
C SER A 6 2.06 -0.62 28.01
N SER A 7 1.57 -1.32 26.98
CA SER A 7 1.94 -1.08 25.59
C SER A 7 0.77 -1.40 24.68
N ALA A 8 0.49 -0.53 23.69
CA ALA A 8 -0.48 -0.78 22.64
C ALA A 8 0.18 -1.60 21.52
N LYS A 9 -0.35 -2.79 21.23
CA LYS A 9 0.18 -3.71 20.22
C LYS A 9 -0.93 -4.45 19.50
N GLY A 10 -0.63 -4.98 18.32
CA GLY A 10 -1.52 -5.90 17.61
C GLY A 10 -1.76 -7.18 18.42
N TYR A 11 -2.95 -7.76 18.26
CA TYR A 11 -3.42 -8.94 19.00
C TYR A 11 -2.42 -10.09 19.06
N PHE A 12 -1.81 -10.45 17.92
CA PHE A 12 -0.85 -11.55 17.82
C PHE A 12 0.41 -11.35 18.70
N SER A 13 0.74 -10.10 19.05
CA SER A 13 1.87 -9.82 19.94
C SER A 13 1.61 -10.30 21.36
N SER A 14 0.38 -10.26 21.84
CA SER A 14 0.06 -10.64 23.23
C SER A 14 0.38 -12.12 23.52
N SER A 15 0.04 -13.02 22.60
CA SER A 15 0.36 -14.45 22.72
C SER A 15 1.86 -14.72 22.57
N ALA A 16 2.52 -14.07 21.60
CA ALA A 16 3.96 -14.24 21.35
C ALA A 16 4.83 -13.76 22.53
N PHE A 17 4.40 -12.73 23.25
CA PHE A 17 5.14 -12.14 24.38
C PHE A 17 4.52 -12.45 25.75
N CYS A 18 3.54 -13.36 25.82
CA CYS A 18 2.85 -13.76 27.05
C CYS A 18 2.33 -12.55 27.88
N LEU A 19 1.70 -11.58 27.19
CA LEU A 19 1.14 -10.37 27.80
C LEU A 19 -0.36 -10.54 28.07
N THR A 20 -0.83 -9.98 29.18
CA THR A 20 -2.27 -9.88 29.46
C THR A 20 -2.87 -8.68 28.73
N ILE A 21 -3.95 -8.91 28.00
CA ILE A 21 -4.71 -7.83 27.36
C ILE A 21 -5.57 -7.14 28.42
N VAL A 22 -5.35 -5.84 28.61
CA VAL A 22 -6.11 -5.02 29.57
C VAL A 22 -7.31 -4.34 28.91
N ILE A 23 -7.14 -3.85 27.68
CA ILE A 23 -8.17 -3.16 26.89
C ILE A 23 -8.04 -3.57 25.43
N LEU A 24 -9.19 -3.80 24.78
CA LEU A 24 -9.30 -4.20 23.38
C LEU A 24 -9.73 -3.01 22.52
N ASN A 25 -9.32 -3.00 21.25
CA ASN A 25 -9.74 -2.02 20.24
C ASN A 25 -9.60 -0.55 20.69
N VAL A 26 -8.49 -0.21 21.35
CA VAL A 26 -8.17 1.15 21.84
C VAL A 26 -7.72 2.11 20.72
N GLN A 27 -7.97 1.76 19.46
CA GLN A 27 -7.63 2.60 18.31
C GLN A 27 -8.59 3.79 18.24
N ASP A 28 -8.06 4.97 17.93
CA ASP A 28 -8.87 6.18 17.78
C ASP A 28 -9.71 6.14 16.50
N ASP A 29 -9.17 5.52 15.44
CA ASP A 29 -9.81 5.40 14.12
C ASP A 29 -10.15 3.93 13.83
N LEU A 30 -11.44 3.68 13.59
CA LEU A 30 -11.95 2.35 13.24
C LEU A 30 -11.63 1.96 11.78
N ASP A 31 -11.35 2.94 10.92
CA ASP A 31 -11.08 2.76 9.49
C ASP A 31 -9.56 2.69 9.17
N ASN A 32 -8.73 2.46 10.19
CA ASN A 32 -7.29 2.25 10.02
C ASN A 32 -6.99 0.88 9.36
N ILE A 33 -7.06 0.85 8.02
CA ILE A 33 -6.86 -0.34 7.20
C ILE A 33 -5.45 -0.32 6.59
N THR A 34 -4.69 -1.39 6.78
CA THR A 34 -3.39 -1.60 6.12
C THR A 34 -3.55 -2.51 4.90
N CYS A 35 -3.14 -2.03 3.73
CA CYS A 35 -3.15 -2.79 2.48
C CYS A 35 -1.78 -3.44 2.24
N PHE A 36 -1.75 -4.78 2.10
CA PHE A 36 -0.53 -5.54 1.79
C PHE A 36 -0.53 -6.00 0.33
N LEU A 37 0.65 -6.00 -0.30
CA LEU A 37 0.88 -6.56 -1.63
C LEU A 37 1.68 -7.86 -1.49
N ILE A 38 1.15 -8.96 -2.02
CA ILE A 38 1.84 -10.25 -2.09
C ILE A 38 2.57 -10.30 -3.43
N LEU A 39 3.89 -10.56 -3.39
CA LEU A 39 4.75 -10.59 -4.57
C LEU A 39 5.24 -12.02 -4.83
N ALA A 40 5.33 -12.38 -6.10
CA ALA A 40 5.94 -13.60 -6.59
C ALA A 40 6.99 -13.27 -7.65
N ARG A 41 8.02 -14.11 -7.80
CA ARG A 41 9.07 -13.91 -8.82
C ARG A 41 8.55 -14.21 -10.23
N GLU A 42 7.73 -15.24 -10.36
CA GLU A 42 7.13 -15.66 -11.62
C GLU A 42 5.74 -15.06 -11.79
N PRO A 43 5.35 -14.69 -13.03
CA PRO A 43 4.05 -14.12 -13.29
C PRO A 43 2.96 -15.18 -13.11
N ILE A 44 1.99 -14.87 -12.26
CA ILE A 44 0.75 -15.65 -12.15
C ILE A 44 -0.24 -15.05 -13.14
N ILE A 45 -0.65 -15.83 -14.15
CA ILE A 45 -1.65 -15.38 -15.12
C ILE A 45 -3.01 -15.33 -14.40
N PRO A 46 -3.61 -14.14 -14.26
CA PRO A 46 -4.85 -14.02 -13.54
C PRO A 46 -6.02 -14.51 -14.42
N GLY A 47 -6.95 -15.27 -13.83
CA GLY A 47 -8.16 -15.73 -14.53
C GLY A 47 -9.05 -14.56 -14.96
N ILE A 48 -9.76 -14.71 -16.07
CA ILE A 48 -10.60 -13.65 -16.68
C ILE A 48 -11.94 -13.41 -15.98
N ASP A 49 -12.27 -14.24 -14.99
CA ASP A 49 -13.62 -14.30 -14.41
C ASP A 49 -13.84 -13.27 -13.27
N LYS A 50 -12.79 -12.55 -12.86
CA LYS A 50 -12.82 -11.66 -11.70
C LYS A 50 -12.24 -10.28 -12.01
N PRO A 51 -12.71 -9.21 -11.32
CA PRO A 51 -12.08 -7.90 -11.41
C PRO A 51 -10.60 -7.96 -11.03
N GLN A 52 -9.75 -7.39 -11.86
CA GLN A 52 -8.30 -7.36 -11.66
C GLN A 52 -7.83 -5.95 -11.38
N LYS A 53 -6.82 -5.81 -10.52
CA LYS A 53 -6.08 -4.57 -10.32
C LYS A 53 -4.69 -4.75 -10.90
N THR A 54 -4.24 -3.76 -11.67
CA THR A 54 -2.90 -3.73 -12.26
C THR A 54 -2.13 -2.55 -11.68
N SER A 55 -0.91 -2.80 -11.20
CA SER A 55 0.01 -1.75 -10.73
C SER A 55 1.11 -1.56 -11.76
N ILE A 56 1.36 -0.32 -12.17
CA ILE A 56 2.41 0.04 -13.11
C ILE A 56 3.29 1.13 -12.51
N VAL A 57 4.56 1.14 -12.90
CA VAL A 57 5.50 2.22 -12.60
C VAL A 57 6.12 2.65 -13.92
N PHE A 58 6.12 3.94 -14.18
CA PHE A 58 6.71 4.52 -15.38
C PHE A 58 7.36 5.86 -15.03
N THR A 59 8.32 6.27 -15.85
CA THR A 59 9.02 7.55 -15.73
C THR A 59 8.72 8.40 -16.95
N PHE A 60 8.89 9.71 -16.81
CA PHE A 60 8.75 10.68 -17.90
C PHE A 60 9.66 11.88 -17.61
N GLU A 61 10.01 12.63 -18.66
CA GLU A 61 10.80 13.84 -18.50
C GLU A 61 10.00 14.93 -17.77
N GLU A 62 10.71 15.75 -16.99
CA GLU A 62 10.09 16.88 -16.30
C GLU A 62 9.61 17.92 -17.32
N GLY A 63 8.39 18.39 -17.11
CA GLY A 63 7.81 19.43 -17.96
C GLY A 63 6.37 19.71 -17.61
N PRO A 64 5.87 20.91 -17.96
CA PRO A 64 4.46 21.23 -17.77
C PRO A 64 3.60 20.25 -18.58
N ARG A 65 2.48 19.80 -18.00
CA ARG A 65 1.47 18.95 -18.64
C ARG A 65 1.89 17.50 -18.95
N VAL A 66 3.14 17.09 -18.68
CA VAL A 66 3.59 15.72 -18.98
C VAL A 66 2.79 14.67 -18.19
N LEU A 67 2.54 14.91 -16.90
CA LEU A 67 1.68 14.04 -16.09
C LEU A 67 0.24 13.96 -16.62
N PHE A 68 -0.32 15.09 -17.06
CA PHE A 68 -1.66 15.13 -17.64
C PHE A 68 -1.75 14.25 -18.88
N ASN A 69 -0.77 14.39 -19.79
CA ASN A 69 -0.71 13.56 -21.00
C ASN A 69 -0.55 12.07 -20.66
N ALA A 70 0.29 11.75 -19.66
CA ALA A 70 0.51 10.39 -19.21
C ALA A 70 -0.75 9.74 -18.58
N LEU A 71 -1.59 10.53 -17.89
CA LEU A 71 -2.83 10.02 -17.28
C LEU A 71 -4.01 10.02 -18.27
N ALA A 72 -4.00 10.89 -19.28
CA ALA A 72 -5.08 11.01 -20.26
C ALA A 72 -5.35 9.68 -20.99
N VAL A 73 -4.32 8.86 -21.22
CA VAL A 73 -4.45 7.57 -21.91
C VAL A 73 -5.33 6.56 -21.17
N PHE A 74 -5.45 6.67 -19.84
CA PHE A 74 -6.32 5.82 -19.02
C PHE A 74 -7.77 6.32 -19.09
N ALA A 75 -7.96 7.64 -18.96
CA ALA A 75 -9.27 8.25 -19.06
C ALA A 75 -9.92 8.01 -20.44
N LEU A 76 -9.14 8.14 -21.52
CA LEU A 76 -9.62 7.91 -22.89
C LEU A 76 -10.00 6.44 -23.17
N ARG A 77 -9.58 5.50 -22.33
CA ARG A 77 -9.88 4.07 -22.44
C ARG A 77 -10.86 3.58 -21.38
N ASP A 78 -11.46 4.50 -20.62
CA ASP A 78 -12.36 4.17 -19.51
C ASP A 78 -11.69 3.25 -18.45
N ILE A 79 -10.40 3.46 -18.20
CA ILE A 79 -9.62 2.70 -17.21
C ILE A 79 -9.56 3.48 -15.90
N ASN A 80 -10.19 2.94 -14.86
CA ASN A 80 -10.22 3.55 -13.53
C ASN A 80 -8.90 3.36 -12.77
N LEU A 81 -8.35 4.46 -12.26
CA LEU A 81 -7.17 4.46 -11.40
C LEU A 81 -7.58 4.49 -9.93
N SER A 82 -7.23 3.45 -9.16
CA SER A 82 -7.53 3.40 -7.72
C SER A 82 -6.44 3.98 -6.82
N LYS A 83 -5.23 4.20 -7.33
CA LYS A 83 -4.10 4.78 -6.60
C LYS A 83 -3.13 5.44 -7.58
N VAL A 84 -2.69 6.66 -7.26
CA VAL A 84 -1.63 7.37 -7.97
C VAL A 84 -0.63 7.87 -6.94
N THR A 85 0.65 7.60 -7.13
CA THR A 85 1.74 8.07 -6.28
C THR A 85 2.85 8.61 -7.16
N PHE A 86 3.42 9.74 -6.77
CA PHE A 86 4.56 10.36 -7.42
C PHE A 86 5.80 10.19 -6.53
N SER A 87 6.94 9.93 -7.16
CA SER A 87 8.25 9.93 -6.50
C SER A 87 9.21 10.72 -7.37
N THR A 88 9.98 11.62 -6.76
CA THR A 88 11.04 12.38 -7.43
C THR A 88 12.33 11.57 -7.59
N THR A 89 12.39 10.37 -7.02
CA THR A 89 13.61 9.56 -6.96
C THR A 89 13.68 8.59 -8.16
N ALA A 90 13.97 9.10 -9.35
CA ALA A 90 14.26 8.28 -10.53
C ALA A 90 15.73 8.34 -10.98
N PHE A 91 16.56 9.23 -10.41
CA PHE A 91 17.93 9.42 -10.87
C PHE A 91 18.99 8.44 -10.31
N TYR A 92 18.65 7.60 -9.32
CA TYR A 92 19.64 6.73 -8.65
C TYR A 92 19.64 5.25 -9.11
N LEU A 93 18.69 4.81 -9.93
CA LEU A 93 18.61 3.42 -10.39
C LEU A 93 19.04 3.22 -11.86
N SER A 94 19.51 4.27 -12.53
CA SER A 94 20.06 4.21 -13.89
C SER A 94 21.59 4.32 -13.94
N ARG A 95 22.29 4.00 -12.84
CA ARG A 95 23.74 3.78 -12.80
C ARG A 95 24.07 2.47 -12.11
#